data_AF-A0A0N0M314-F1
#
_entry.id   AF-A0A0N0M314-F1
#
_cell.length_a   1.000
_cell.length_b   1.000
_cell.length_c   1.000
_cell.angle_alpha   90.00
_cell.angle_beta   90.00
_cell.angle_gamma   90.00
#
_symmetry.space_group_name_H-M   'P 1'
#
loop_
_entity.id
_entity.type
_entity.pdbx_description
1 polymer ?
#
loop_
_entity_poly.entity_id
_entity_poly.type
_entity_poly.pdbx_seq_one_letter_code
_entity_poly.pdbx_strand_id
1 'polypeptide(L)'
;MAMRTSKPNRDAWSKPDMGYLLYAALHSAGVLATTLLMTWGVFVLFFAAIGGFSLAGVMHQLANMSNRYLAADADRITQFRALVFGLHLIVGGTILFLRRDNLRPRDPLPREHNA
;
A
#
# COMPACT_ATOMS: atom_id res chain seq x y z
N MET A 1 -48.03 30.35 -21.43
CA MET A 1 -46.72 30.11 -20.77
C MET A 1 -46.63 28.62 -20.46
N ALA A 2 -45.98 27.83 -21.32
CA ALA A 2 -45.98 26.37 -21.21
C ALA A 2 -44.79 25.89 -20.35
N MET A 3 -45.10 25.22 -19.24
CA MET A 3 -44.12 24.62 -18.33
C MET A 3 -43.53 23.37 -18.99
N ARG A 4 -42.29 23.45 -19.49
CA ARG A 4 -41.55 22.30 -20.01
C ARG A 4 -41.09 21.45 -18.83
N THR A 5 -41.83 20.39 -18.52
CA THR A 5 -41.42 19.39 -17.55
C THR A 5 -40.25 18.59 -18.13
N SER A 6 -39.02 18.84 -17.67
CA SER A 6 -37.88 17.99 -17.98
C SER A 6 -38.10 16.64 -17.30
N LYS A 7 -38.20 15.57 -18.09
CA LYS A 7 -38.19 14.20 -17.56
C LYS A 7 -36.83 13.99 -16.88
N PRO A 8 -36.77 13.51 -15.63
CA PRO A 8 -35.50 13.20 -15.00
C PRO A 8 -34.82 12.11 -15.83
N ASN A 9 -33.62 12.42 -16.32
CA ASN A 9 -32.78 11.50 -17.06
C ASN A 9 -32.48 10.28 -16.16
N ARG A 10 -33.08 9.12 -16.47
CA ARG A 10 -32.98 7.88 -15.67
C ARG A 10 -31.73 7.07 -16.01
N ASP A 11 -30.84 7.65 -16.82
CA ASP A 11 -29.69 6.97 -17.40
C ASP A 11 -28.42 7.20 -16.54
N ALA A 12 -28.59 7.55 -15.26
CA ALA A 12 -27.51 7.85 -14.32
C ALA A 12 -26.63 6.64 -13.94
N TRP A 13 -26.83 5.50 -14.60
CA TRP A 13 -25.95 4.35 -14.56
C TRP A 13 -25.01 4.42 -15.75
N SER A 14 -24.17 5.46 -15.78
CA SER A 14 -23.02 5.51 -16.69
C SER A 14 -22.18 4.26 -16.45
N LYS A 15 -21.91 3.50 -17.51
CA LYS A 15 -21.00 2.36 -17.48
C LYS A 15 -19.69 2.81 -16.82
N PRO A 16 -19.11 2.01 -15.89
CA PRO A 16 -17.84 2.38 -15.29
C PRO A 16 -16.83 2.66 -16.40
N ASP A 17 -16.22 3.85 -16.35
CA ASP A 17 -15.21 4.26 -17.30
C ASP A 17 -14.00 3.34 -17.09
N MET A 18 -13.85 2.34 -17.96
CA MET A 18 -12.82 1.31 -17.84
C MET A 18 -11.41 1.94 -17.86
N GLY A 19 -11.24 3.05 -18.58
CA GLY A 19 -9.99 3.81 -18.59
C GLY A 19 -9.68 4.41 -17.22
N TYR A 20 -10.68 4.97 -16.56
CA TYR A 20 -10.56 5.46 -15.19
C TYR A 20 -10.26 4.32 -14.20
N LEU A 21 -10.95 3.17 -14.31
CA LEU A 21 -10.69 2.03 -13.43
C LEU A 21 -9.26 1.49 -13.59
N LEU A 22 -8.74 1.40 -14.83
CA LEU A 22 -7.37 0.98 -15.09
C LEU A 22 -6.35 1.98 -14.53
N TYR A 23 -6.58 3.27 -14.71
CA TYR A 23 -5.75 4.33 -14.13
C TYR A 23 -5.75 4.25 -12.59
N ALA A 24 -6.92 4.13 -11.97
CA ALA A 24 -7.04 4.01 -10.51
C ALA A 24 -6.36 2.75 -9.99
N ALA A 25 -6.47 1.62 -10.69
CA ALA A 25 -5.78 0.38 -10.35
C ALA A 25 -4.26 0.54 -10.44
N LEU A 26 -3.74 1.15 -11.51
CA LEU A 26 -2.30 1.39 -11.66
C LEU A 26 -1.75 2.36 -10.61
N HIS A 27 -2.49 3.44 -10.32
CA HIS A 27 -2.15 4.39 -9.26
C HIS A 27 -2.10 3.71 -7.89
N SER A 28 -3.14 2.94 -7.55
CA SER A 28 -3.19 2.20 -6.27
C SER A 28 -2.06 1.16 -6.17
N ALA A 29 -1.75 0.45 -7.26
CA ALA A 29 -0.61 -0.47 -7.30
C ALA A 29 0.72 0.26 -7.05
N GLY A 30 0.94 1.43 -7.65
CA GLY A 30 2.13 2.24 -7.41
C GLY A 30 2.24 2.71 -5.96
N VAL A 31 1.13 3.15 -5.36
CA VAL A 31 1.04 3.52 -3.95
C VAL A 31 1.36 2.33 -3.03
N LEU A 32 0.78 1.16 -3.31
CA LEU A 32 1.01 -0.05 -2.53
C LEU A 32 2.46 -0.55 -2.66
N ALA A 33 3.01 -0.58 -3.87
CA ALA A 33 4.39 -1.01 -4.12
C ALA A 33 5.39 -0.10 -3.40
N THR A 34 5.20 1.22 -3.49
CA THR A 34 6.07 2.18 -2.78
C THR A 34 5.90 2.09 -1.27
N THR A 35 4.68 1.84 -0.76
CA THR A 35 4.45 1.61 0.68
C THR A 35 5.16 0.35 1.15
N LEU A 36 5.05 -0.74 0.40
CA LEU A 36 5.72 -2.00 0.73
C LEU A 36 7.24 -1.81 0.78
N LEU A 37 7.81 -1.09 -0.20
CA LEU A 37 9.24 -0.78 -0.21
C LEU A 37 9.66 0.07 1.00
N MET A 38 8.85 1.06 1.38
CA MET A 38 9.09 1.86 2.58
C MET A 38 9.02 1.00 3.86
N THR A 39 8.06 0.08 3.97
CA THR A 39 7.95 -0.87 5.10
C THR A 39 9.21 -1.72 5.22
N TRP A 40 9.71 -2.28 4.11
CA TRP A 40 10.99 -2.99 4.09
C TRP A 40 12.16 -2.10 4.52
N GLY A 41 12.20 -0.86 4.03
CA GLY A 41 13.19 0.14 4.43
C GLY A 41 13.18 0.38 5.95
N VAL A 42 12.01 0.52 6.56
CA VAL A 42 11.86 0.67 8.02
C VAL A 42 12.42 -0.54 8.77
N PHE A 43 12.16 -1.77 8.30
CA PHE A 43 12.73 -2.96 8.93
C PHE A 43 14.25 -3.01 8.79
N VAL A 44 14.79 -2.69 7.62
CA VAL A 44 16.25 -2.59 7.42
C VAL A 44 16.85 -1.53 8.36
N LEU A 45 16.22 -0.37 8.48
CA LEU A 45 16.64 0.69 9.41
C LEU A 45 16.57 0.24 10.87
N PHE A 46 15.56 -0.54 11.25
CA PHE A 46 15.47 -1.14 12.58
C PHE A 46 16.67 -2.06 12.85
N PHE A 47 16.98 -2.98 11.94
CA PHE A 47 18.16 -3.84 12.05
C PHE A 47 19.47 -3.05 12.08
N ALA A 48 19.57 -1.97 11.30
CA ALA A 48 20.70 -1.07 11.33
C ALA A 48 20.83 -0.38 12.69
N ALA A 49 19.74 0.15 13.24
CA ALA A 49 19.74 0.81 14.53
C ALA A 49 20.21 -0.11 15.66
N ILE A 50 19.70 -1.35 15.73
CA ILE A 50 20.13 -2.34 16.75
C ILE A 50 21.50 -2.96 16.44
N GLY A 51 22.00 -2.81 15.22
CA GLY A 51 23.34 -3.20 14.77
C GLY A 51 24.39 -2.08 14.89
N GLY A 52 24.06 -0.98 15.58
CA GLY A 52 24.98 0.17 15.74
C GLY A 52 25.27 0.91 14.44
N PHE A 53 24.30 0.93 13.51
CA PHE A 53 24.40 1.50 12.16
C PHE A 53 25.58 0.98 11.34
N SER A 54 26.00 -0.27 11.59
CA SER A 54 27.08 -0.93 10.86
C SER A 54 26.55 -2.11 10.03
N LEU A 55 27.15 -2.34 8.86
CA LEU A 55 26.79 -3.49 8.03
C LEU A 55 27.06 -4.82 8.75
N ALA A 56 28.18 -4.91 9.47
CA ALA A 56 28.52 -6.08 10.27
C ALA A 56 27.46 -6.36 11.36
N GLY A 57 26.98 -5.31 12.04
CA GLY A 57 25.92 -5.42 13.03
C GLY A 57 24.60 -5.87 12.43
N VAL A 58 24.19 -5.33 11.27
CA VAL A 58 23.00 -5.80 10.54
C VAL A 58 23.12 -7.29 10.21
N MET A 59 24.26 -7.71 9.63
CA MET A 59 24.49 -9.11 9.26
C MET A 59 24.49 -10.03 10.48
N HIS A 60 25.03 -9.58 11.62
CA HIS A 60 24.99 -10.34 12.87
C HIS A 60 23.55 -10.57 13.35
N GLN A 61 22.69 -9.55 13.30
CA GLN A 61 21.29 -9.67 13.68
C GLN A 61 20.50 -10.58 12.72
N LEU A 62 20.77 -10.49 11.41
CA LEU A 62 20.17 -11.37 10.40
C LEU A 62 20.60 -12.83 10.60
N ALA A 63 21.87 -13.08 10.91
CA ALA A 63 22.37 -14.42 11.21
C ALA A 63 21.71 -15.00 12.47
N ASN A 64 21.60 -14.20 13.53
CA ASN A 64 20.93 -14.61 14.76
C ASN A 64 19.44 -14.95 14.52
N MET A 65 18.72 -14.12 13.75
CA MET A 65 17.32 -14.38 13.41
C MET A 65 17.17 -15.64 12.56
N SER A 66 18.00 -15.80 11.52
CA SER A 66 17.97 -16.96 10.63
C SER A 66 18.24 -18.26 11.37
N ASN A 67 19.26 -18.29 12.24
CA ASN A 67 19.59 -19.47 13.04
C ASN A 67 18.44 -19.86 13.97
N ARG A 68 17.79 -18.87 14.62
CA ARG A 68 16.63 -19.13 15.49
C ARG A 68 15.41 -19.61 14.71
N TYR A 69 15.19 -19.10 13.50
CA TYR A 69 14.09 -19.53 12.64
C TYR A 69 14.31 -20.97 12.13
N LEU A 70 15.53 -21.33 11.74
CA LEU A 70 15.86 -22.69 11.28
C LEU A 70 15.79 -23.73 12.41
N ALA A 71 16.11 -23.33 13.65
CA ALA A 71 15.99 -24.18 14.83
C ALA A 71 14.57 -24.19 15.45
N ALA A 72 13.63 -23.46 14.88
CA ALA A 72 12.25 -23.40 15.37
C ALA A 72 11.41 -24.59 14.89
N ASP A 73 10.52 -25.06 15.74
CA ASP A 73 9.44 -25.98 15.36
C ASP A 73 8.33 -25.24 14.59
N ALA A 74 7.38 -26.02 14.06
CA ALA A 74 6.31 -25.53 13.21
C ALA A 74 5.41 -24.47 13.88
N ASP A 75 5.16 -24.60 15.19
CA ASP A 75 4.32 -23.67 15.93
C ASP A 75 5.01 -22.31 16.09
N ARG A 76 6.30 -22.31 16.45
CA ARG A 76 7.11 -21.08 16.53
C ARG A 76 7.28 -20.41 15.18
N ILE A 77 7.45 -21.17 14.09
CA ILE A 77 7.50 -20.62 12.73
C ILE A 77 6.17 -19.95 12.36
N THR A 78 5.04 -20.56 12.71
CA THR A 78 3.71 -19.99 12.44
C THR A 78 3.51 -18.69 13.19
N GLN A 79 3.87 -18.64 14.48
CA GLN A 79 3.83 -17.42 15.28
C GLN A 79 4.75 -16.34 14.71
N PHE A 80 5.96 -16.69 14.29
CA PHE A 80 6.89 -15.75 13.66
C PHE A 80 6.28 -15.14 12.38
N ARG A 81 5.65 -15.95 11.52
CA ARG A 81 4.96 -15.45 10.31
C ARG A 81 3.81 -14.51 10.66
N ALA A 82 3.03 -14.82 11.69
CA ALA A 82 1.95 -13.96 12.16
C ALA A 82 2.49 -12.62 12.68
N LEU A 83 3.59 -12.63 13.44
CA LEU A 83 4.26 -11.42 13.92
C LEU A 83 4.80 -10.57 12.76
N VAL A 84 5.48 -11.20 11.78
CA VAL A 84 5.98 -10.50 10.59
C VAL A 84 4.81 -9.87 9.82
N PHE A 85 3.73 -10.61 9.59
CA PHE A 85 2.54 -10.09 8.92
C PHE A 85 1.91 -8.91 9.70
N GLY A 86 1.74 -9.05 11.01
CA GLY A 86 1.22 -7.99 11.88
C GLY A 86 2.09 -6.72 11.84
N LEU A 87 3.41 -6.86 11.88
CA LEU A 87 4.34 -5.73 11.75
C LEU A 87 4.21 -5.05 10.39
N HIS A 88 4.06 -5.81 9.29
CA HIS A 88 3.82 -5.23 7.98
C HIS A 88 2.52 -4.43 7.92
N LEU A 89 1.45 -4.92 8.54
CA LEU A 89 0.17 -4.21 8.60
C LEU A 89 0.27 -2.93 9.43
N ILE A 90 0.93 -2.97 10.58
CA ILE A 90 1.09 -1.79 11.46
C ILE A 90 1.96 -0.73 10.78
N VAL A 91 3.16 -1.10 10.32
CA VAL A 91 4.09 -0.17 9.68
C VAL A 91 3.52 0.33 8.36
N GLY A 92 3.03 -0.57 7.51
CA GLY A 92 2.41 -0.21 6.23
C GLY A 92 1.17 0.65 6.41
N GLY A 93 0.31 0.33 7.37
CA GLY A 93 -0.87 1.14 7.72
C GLY A 93 -0.50 2.52 8.23
N THR A 94 0.54 2.62 9.05
CA THR A 94 1.09 3.91 9.51
C THR A 94 1.60 4.75 8.33
N ILE A 95 2.38 4.14 7.44
CA ILE A 95 2.89 4.82 6.23
C ILE A 95 1.73 5.26 5.33
N LEU A 96 0.73 4.41 5.10
CA LEU A 96 -0.45 4.76 4.30
C LEU A 96 -1.25 5.90 4.93
N PHE A 97 -1.39 5.90 6.25
CA PHE A 97 -2.05 6.99 6.97
C PHE A 97 -1.29 8.32 6.80
N LEU A 98 0.04 8.31 6.91
CA LEU A 98 0.87 9.49 6.65
C LEU A 98 0.83 9.92 5.18
N ARG A 99 0.64 8.97 4.25
CA ARG A 99 0.53 9.20 2.81
C ARG A 99 -0.90 9.36 2.30
N ARG A 100 -1.87 9.53 3.19
CA ARG A 100 -3.32 9.50 2.86
C ARG A 100 -3.70 10.45 1.73
N ASP A 101 -3.01 11.58 1.62
CA ASP A 101 -3.29 12.60 0.59
C ASP A 101 -2.93 12.12 -0.83
N ASN A 102 -2.00 11.16 -0.95
CA ASN A 102 -1.60 10.56 -2.22
C ASN A 102 -2.45 9.33 -2.60
N LEU A 103 -3.38 8.88 -1.76
CA LEU A 103 -4.21 7.70 -2.03
C LEU A 103 -5.27 7.96 -3.10
N ARG A 104 -5.71 9.21 -3.25
CA ARG A 104 -6.74 9.59 -4.22
C ARG A 104 -6.12 9.65 -5.62
N PRO A 105 -6.58 8.84 -6.59
CA PRO A 105 -6.25 9.07 -7.99
C PRO A 105 -6.65 10.49 -8.36
N ARG A 106 -5.82 11.21 -9.11
CA ARG A 106 -6.18 12.57 -9.55
C ARG A 106 -7.36 12.47 -10.51
N ASP A 107 -8.29 13.42 -10.40
CA ASP A 107 -9.42 13.49 -11.32
C ASP A 107 -8.88 13.52 -12.77
N PRO A 108 -9.35 12.63 -13.65
CA PRO A 108 -9.10 12.79 -15.08
C PRO A 108 -9.59 14.18 -15.46
N LEU A 109 -8.77 14.92 -16.21
CA LEU A 109 -9.13 16.26 -16.69
C LEU A 109 -10.56 16.25 -17.27
N PRO A 110 -11.31 17.37 -17.13
CA PRO A 110 -12.65 17.46 -17.70
C PRO A 110 -12.60 17.01 -19.16
N ARG A 111 -13.42 16.00 -19.52
CA ARG A 111 -13.57 15.62 -20.93
C ARG A 111 -13.88 16.90 -21.69
N GLU A 112 -12.98 17.32 -22.55
CA GLU A 112 -13.21 18.41 -23.48
C GLU A 112 -14.39 18.03 -24.37
N HIS A 113 -15.59 18.44 -23.93
CA HIS A 113 -16.82 18.27 -24.65
C HIS A 113 -16.90 19.39 -25.68
N ASN A 114 -16.48 19.06 -26.90
CA ASN A 114 -16.71 19.77 -28.15
C ASN A 114 -15.95 21.09 -28.35
N ALA A 115 -15.11 21.09 -29.39
CA ALA A 115 -15.06 22.18 -30.37
C ALA A 115 -15.55 21.60 -31.70
#